data_AF-A0A937AIU5-F1
#
_entry.id   AF-A0A937AIU5-F1
#
_cell.length_a   1.000
_cell.length_b   1.000
_cell.length_c   1.000
_cell.angle_alpha   90.00
_cell.angle_beta   90.00
_cell.angle_gamma   90.00
#
_symmetry.space_group_name_H-M   'P 1'
#
loop_
_entity.id
_entity.type
_entity.pdbx_description
1 polymer ?
#
loop_
_entity_poly.entity_id
_entity_poly.type
_entity_poly.pdbx_seq_one_letter_code
_entity_poly.pdbx_strand_id
1 'polypeptide(L)'
;MTTSNDAAQNTAAMPPTGEQVTSIPRKWMVLQTVYMVVLLAYAIWCVYDGAVLLPNRGKADAEYKERQYLEAAKTASSLSEASVKTPVEEFEQLGEQVAEIRGLANSTTAAGKINALRVARYEWLRALHLVGQLSPEKTTIADPERRLNELDEKWKSLVPPKPLAGADIPLQWWQLPVVLGVFLAVLVVTVRTKLTVYRYDPASKTLTLPGGQKVAYTDLKEIDKRQWHKVRCTLVLNDGRQLPMDLLRYVPLEEWILEMEKARFPESVASEVNTTKTDE
;
A
#
# COMPACT_ATOMS: atom_id res chain seq x y z
N MET A 1 22.56 -27.95 1.40
CA MET A 1 22.71 -27.49 0.00
C MET A 1 23.53 -26.22 0.02
N THR A 2 24.83 -26.38 -0.11
CA THR A 2 25.88 -25.36 -0.08
C THR A 2 26.19 -24.97 -1.52
N THR A 3 25.76 -23.79 -1.96
CA THR A 3 26.18 -23.27 -3.28
C THR A 3 27.60 -22.73 -3.14
N SER A 4 28.54 -23.52 -3.64
CA SER A 4 29.91 -23.15 -3.97
C SER A 4 29.89 -21.87 -4.82
N ASN A 5 30.49 -20.81 -4.30
CA ASN A 5 30.66 -19.56 -5.03
C ASN A 5 32.05 -19.63 -5.68
N ASP A 6 32.05 -19.94 -6.98
CA ASP A 6 33.25 -20.09 -7.79
C ASP A 6 34.14 -18.86 -7.69
N ALA A 7 35.36 -19.10 -7.23
CA ALA A 7 36.48 -18.19 -7.32
C ALA A 7 36.83 -18.01 -8.82
N ALA A 8 36.28 -16.95 -9.41
CA ALA A 8 36.62 -16.53 -10.76
C ALA A 8 38.10 -16.11 -10.80
N GLN A 9 38.81 -16.74 -11.73
CA GLN A 9 40.22 -16.55 -12.04
C GLN A 9 40.51 -15.08 -12.41
N ASN A 10 41.51 -14.51 -11.73
CA ASN A 10 42.09 -13.21 -12.00
C ASN A 10 42.96 -13.28 -13.27
N THR A 11 42.34 -13.34 -14.45
CA THR A 11 43.04 -13.01 -15.70
C THR A 11 43.16 -11.50 -15.80
N ALA A 12 44.39 -10.98 -15.76
CA ALA A 12 44.71 -9.58 -16.02
C ALA A 12 44.34 -9.22 -17.47
N ALA A 13 43.06 -8.93 -17.69
CA ALA A 13 42.56 -8.43 -18.96
C ALA A 13 43.18 -7.05 -19.21
N MET A 14 43.69 -6.82 -20.43
CA MET A 14 44.11 -5.49 -20.86
C MET A 14 43.00 -4.47 -20.56
N PRO A 15 43.33 -3.26 -20.08
CA PRO A 15 42.32 -2.25 -19.81
C PRO A 15 41.53 -2.00 -21.10
N PRO A 16 40.19 -2.08 -21.05
CA PRO A 16 39.36 -1.88 -22.22
C PRO A 16 39.62 -0.47 -22.77
N THR A 17 40.04 -0.39 -24.02
CA THR A 17 40.33 0.87 -24.73
C THR A 17 39.08 1.60 -25.23
N GLY A 18 37.89 1.08 -24.90
CA GLY A 18 36.61 1.65 -25.30
C GLY A 18 35.92 2.41 -24.17
N GLU A 19 35.05 3.36 -24.56
CA GLU A 19 34.11 4.02 -23.66
C GLU A 19 33.27 2.96 -22.93
N GLN A 20 33.30 3.00 -21.60
CA GLN A 20 32.50 2.12 -20.75
C GLN A 20 31.17 2.80 -20.42
N VAL A 21 30.11 2.02 -20.17
CA VAL A 21 28.76 2.53 -19.92
C VAL A 21 28.20 1.88 -18.66
N THR A 22 27.52 2.67 -17.81
CA THR A 22 26.89 2.11 -16.61
C THR A 22 25.73 1.20 -16.98
N SER A 23 25.54 0.17 -16.18
CA SER A 23 24.37 -0.70 -16.21
C SER A 23 23.70 -0.71 -14.84
N ILE A 24 22.42 -1.10 -14.82
CA ILE A 24 21.69 -1.24 -13.56
C ILE A 24 21.92 -2.65 -13.00
N PRO A 25 22.27 -2.79 -11.71
CA PRO A 25 22.39 -4.10 -11.09
C PRO A 25 21.13 -4.96 -11.26
N ARG A 26 21.28 -6.18 -11.80
CA ARG A 26 20.16 -7.11 -11.98
C ARG A 26 19.40 -7.36 -10.68
N LYS A 27 20.12 -7.51 -9.56
CA LYS A 27 19.52 -7.71 -8.22
C LYS A 27 18.61 -6.54 -7.83
N TRP A 28 19.02 -5.31 -8.09
CA TRP A 28 18.20 -4.11 -7.82
C TRP A 28 16.95 -4.10 -8.71
N MET A 29 17.10 -4.37 -10.01
CA MET A 29 15.96 -4.43 -10.94
C MET A 29 14.95 -5.50 -10.57
N VAL A 30 15.40 -6.69 -10.18
CA VAL A 30 14.54 -7.78 -9.72
C VAL A 30 13.79 -7.35 -8.47
N LEU A 31 14.47 -6.74 -7.50
CA LEU A 31 13.84 -6.26 -6.27
C LEU A 31 12.75 -5.19 -6.55
N GLN A 32 13.02 -4.21 -7.41
CA GLN A 32 12.01 -3.22 -7.80
C GLN A 32 10.81 -3.87 -8.50
N THR A 33 11.07 -4.86 -9.36
CA THR A 33 10.01 -5.60 -10.06
C THR A 33 9.12 -6.36 -9.08
N VAL A 34 9.71 -7.04 -8.09
CA VAL A 34 8.96 -7.74 -7.03
C VAL A 34 8.08 -6.76 -6.25
N TYR A 35 8.62 -5.60 -5.84
CA TYR A 35 7.82 -4.58 -5.14
C TYR A 35 6.64 -4.09 -5.98
N MET A 36 6.85 -3.81 -7.27
CA MET A 36 5.77 -3.38 -8.16
C MET A 36 4.68 -4.45 -8.32
N VAL A 37 5.06 -5.73 -8.46
CA VAL A 37 4.08 -6.83 -8.56
C VAL A 37 3.27 -6.97 -7.27
N VAL A 38 3.91 -6.90 -6.11
CA VAL A 38 3.21 -6.98 -4.80
C VAL A 38 2.25 -5.82 -4.63
N LEU A 39 2.67 -4.58 -4.93
CA LEU A 39 1.80 -3.41 -4.84
C LEU A 39 0.62 -3.49 -5.80
N LEU A 40 0.82 -4.00 -7.02
CA LEU A 40 -0.25 -4.18 -7.99
C LEU A 40 -1.26 -5.24 -7.52
N ALA A 41 -0.77 -6.37 -7.01
CA ALA A 41 -1.63 -7.41 -6.44
C ALA A 41 -2.44 -6.87 -5.25
N TYR A 42 -1.82 -6.07 -4.38
CA TYR A 42 -2.50 -5.41 -3.26
C TYR A 42 -3.55 -4.40 -3.75
N ALA A 43 -3.27 -3.61 -4.78
CA ALA A 43 -4.24 -2.68 -5.37
C ALA A 43 -5.47 -3.42 -5.93
N ILE A 44 -5.26 -4.53 -6.65
CA ILE A 44 -6.35 -5.39 -7.14
C ILE A 44 -7.17 -5.93 -5.97
N TRP A 45 -6.50 -6.35 -4.89
CA TRP A 45 -7.17 -6.84 -3.69
C TRP A 45 -8.03 -5.75 -3.02
N CYS A 46 -7.54 -4.51 -2.87
CA CYS A 46 -8.35 -3.39 -2.36
C CYS A 46 -9.61 -3.15 -3.19
N VAL A 47 -9.51 -3.23 -4.52
CA VAL A 47 -10.68 -3.10 -5.42
C VAL A 47 -11.67 -4.24 -5.19
N TYR A 48 -11.19 -5.48 -5.12
CA TYR A 48 -12.04 -6.64 -4.84
C TYR A 48 -12.75 -6.51 -3.48
N ASP A 49 -12.01 -6.13 -2.44
CA ASP A 49 -12.56 -5.98 -1.10
C ASP A 49 -13.62 -4.88 -1.03
N GLY A 50 -13.33 -3.71 -1.61
CA GLY A 50 -14.23 -2.55 -1.61
C GLY A 50 -15.46 -2.72 -2.50
N ALA A 51 -15.33 -3.39 -3.64
CA ALA A 51 -16.41 -3.51 -4.63
C ALA A 51 -17.24 -4.80 -4.49
N VAL A 52 -16.65 -5.89 -3.99
CA VAL A 52 -17.29 -7.21 -3.98
C VAL A 52 -17.43 -7.75 -2.56
N LEU A 53 -16.32 -7.94 -1.84
CA LEU A 53 -16.33 -8.67 -0.57
C LEU A 53 -17.11 -7.93 0.53
N LEU A 54 -16.78 -6.66 0.79
CA LEU A 54 -17.40 -5.89 1.86
C LEU A 54 -18.88 -5.58 1.58
N PRO A 55 -19.29 -5.18 0.37
CA PRO A 55 -20.71 -5.01 0.06
C PRO A 55 -21.50 -6.30 0.22
N ASN A 56 -20.97 -7.45 -0.23
CA ASN A 56 -21.65 -8.73 -0.06
C ASN A 56 -21.75 -9.14 1.42
N ARG A 57 -20.70 -8.89 2.21
CA ARG A 57 -20.73 -9.09 3.67
C ARG A 57 -21.79 -8.22 4.34
N GLY A 58 -21.86 -6.93 3.98
CA GLY A 58 -22.84 -6.02 4.52
C GLY A 58 -24.28 -6.36 4.13
N LYS A 59 -24.51 -6.86 2.90
CA LYS A 59 -25.83 -7.40 2.49
C LYS A 59 -26.23 -8.62 3.32
N ALA A 60 -25.29 -9.52 3.59
CA ALA A 60 -25.54 -10.67 4.46
C ALA A 60 -25.86 -10.23 5.90
N ASP A 61 -25.13 -9.24 6.44
CA ASP A 61 -25.43 -8.65 7.76
C ASP A 61 -26.80 -7.98 7.80
N ALA A 62 -27.15 -7.21 6.78
CA ALA A 62 -28.46 -6.59 6.68
C ALA A 62 -29.59 -7.64 6.64
N GLU A 63 -29.42 -8.73 5.89
CA GLU A 63 -30.40 -9.81 5.83
C GLU A 63 -30.50 -10.57 7.17
N TYR A 64 -29.38 -10.83 7.83
CA TYR A 64 -29.40 -11.45 9.15
C TYR A 64 -30.12 -10.56 10.18
N LYS A 65 -29.91 -9.24 10.13
CA LYS A 65 -30.60 -8.28 11.00
C LYS A 65 -32.07 -8.09 10.63
N GLU A 66 -32.44 -8.26 9.36
CA GLU A 66 -33.84 -8.33 8.92
C GLU A 66 -34.57 -9.46 9.67
N ARG A 67 -33.94 -10.65 9.75
CA ARG A 67 -34.46 -11.79 10.52
C ARG A 67 -34.69 -11.43 11.99
N GLN A 68 -33.69 -10.84 12.64
CA GLN A 68 -33.78 -10.42 14.05
C GLN A 68 -34.90 -9.38 14.26
N TYR A 69 -35.05 -8.45 13.33
CA TYR A 69 -36.13 -7.47 13.34
C TYR A 69 -37.51 -8.13 13.23
N LEU A 70 -37.70 -9.05 12.28
CA LEU A 70 -38.96 -9.76 12.10
C LEU A 70 -39.30 -10.66 13.31
N GLU A 71 -38.29 -11.30 13.92
CA GLU A 71 -38.46 -12.07 15.15
C GLU A 71 -38.91 -11.18 16.33
N ALA A 72 -38.30 -10.00 16.46
CA ALA A 72 -38.72 -9.01 17.45
C ALA A 72 -40.15 -8.48 17.17
N ALA A 73 -40.50 -8.29 15.89
CA ALA A 73 -41.83 -7.84 15.48
C ALA A 73 -42.90 -8.89 15.80
N LYS A 74 -42.61 -10.17 15.57
CA LYS A 74 -43.45 -11.29 15.96
C LYS A 74 -43.65 -11.34 17.48
N THR A 75 -42.57 -11.18 18.24
CA THR A 75 -42.59 -11.18 19.71
C THR A 75 -43.43 -10.02 20.29
N ALA A 76 -43.47 -8.89 19.58
CA ALA A 76 -44.26 -7.71 19.92
C ALA A 76 -45.67 -7.69 19.29
N SER A 77 -46.09 -8.76 18.61
CA SER A 77 -47.37 -8.85 17.90
C SER A 77 -47.60 -7.75 16.84
N SER A 78 -46.52 -7.26 16.21
CA SER A 78 -46.53 -6.18 15.20
C SER A 78 -45.94 -6.66 13.86
N LEU A 79 -45.94 -7.98 13.62
CA LEU A 79 -45.34 -8.57 12.41
C LEU A 79 -46.02 -8.09 11.12
N SER A 80 -47.34 -7.86 11.12
CA SER A 80 -48.08 -7.33 9.97
C SER A 80 -47.70 -5.89 9.60
N GLU A 81 -47.07 -5.15 10.52
CA GLU A 81 -46.63 -3.76 10.36
C GLU A 81 -45.12 -3.68 10.12
N ALA A 82 -44.47 -4.80 9.79
CA ALA A 82 -43.02 -4.84 9.67
C ALA A 82 -42.45 -4.02 8.49
N SER A 83 -43.27 -3.69 7.48
CA SER A 83 -42.85 -2.91 6.32
C SER A 83 -42.54 -1.45 6.69
N VAL A 84 -41.40 -0.95 6.25
CA VAL A 84 -41.00 0.45 6.44
C VAL A 84 -41.07 1.20 5.10
N LYS A 85 -41.99 2.15 4.99
CA LYS A 85 -42.24 2.91 3.74
C LYS A 85 -41.28 4.09 3.54
N THR A 86 -40.88 4.75 4.61
CA THR A 86 -39.95 5.91 4.60
C THR A 86 -38.67 5.58 5.40
N PRO A 87 -37.84 4.64 4.90
CA PRO A 87 -36.76 4.05 5.69
C PRO A 87 -35.65 5.04 6.08
N VAL A 88 -35.43 6.10 5.30
CA VAL A 88 -34.45 7.14 5.62
C VAL A 88 -34.90 7.96 6.84
N GLU A 89 -36.12 8.48 6.81
CA GLU A 89 -36.70 9.27 7.92
C GLU A 89 -36.78 8.43 9.19
N GLU A 90 -37.23 7.17 9.08
CA GLU A 90 -37.32 6.29 10.23
C GLU A 90 -35.95 5.93 10.81
N PHE A 91 -34.94 5.72 9.96
CA PHE A 91 -33.57 5.48 10.40
C PHE A 91 -33.00 6.66 11.19
N GLU A 92 -33.21 7.89 10.72
CA GLU A 92 -32.78 9.11 11.41
C GLU A 92 -33.49 9.28 12.76
N GLN A 93 -34.82 9.15 12.78
CA GLN A 93 -35.63 9.27 14.01
C GLN A 93 -35.24 8.22 15.06
N LEU A 94 -35.04 6.97 14.65
CA LEU A 94 -34.60 5.91 15.57
C LEU A 94 -33.16 6.13 16.03
N GLY A 95 -32.29 6.70 15.18
CA GLY A 95 -30.90 6.99 15.51
C GLY A 95 -30.74 7.98 16.66
N GLU A 96 -31.61 8.98 16.75
CA GLU A 96 -31.63 9.93 17.88
C GLU A 96 -31.99 9.26 19.22
N GLN A 97 -32.83 8.23 19.17
CA GLN A 97 -33.40 7.59 20.36
C GLN A 97 -32.70 6.28 20.74
N VAL A 98 -31.86 5.71 19.85
CA VAL A 98 -31.34 4.34 19.97
C VAL A 98 -30.57 4.10 21.27
N ALA A 99 -29.81 5.09 21.73
CA ALA A 99 -29.01 4.98 22.95
C ALA A 99 -29.90 4.80 24.19
N GLU A 100 -31.00 5.55 24.27
CA GLU A 100 -31.98 5.47 25.36
C GLU A 100 -32.77 4.16 25.31
N ILE A 101 -33.38 3.84 24.16
CA ILE A 101 -34.23 2.65 24.02
C ILE A 101 -33.44 1.34 24.22
N ARG A 102 -32.13 1.32 23.92
CA ARG A 102 -31.26 0.15 24.13
C ARG A 102 -31.11 -0.19 25.60
N GLY A 103 -31.10 0.80 26.50
CA GLY A 103 -31.10 0.55 27.95
C GLY A 103 -32.40 -0.10 28.44
N LEU A 104 -33.51 0.16 27.75
CA LEU A 104 -34.85 -0.29 28.11
C LEU A 104 -35.27 -1.60 27.42
N ALA A 105 -34.54 -2.03 26.38
CA ALA A 105 -34.88 -3.19 25.55
C ALA A 105 -34.76 -4.54 26.27
N ASN A 106 -34.03 -4.63 27.39
CA ASN A 106 -33.84 -5.87 28.14
C ASN A 106 -35.04 -6.22 29.05
N SER A 107 -36.06 -5.37 29.11
CA SER A 107 -37.26 -5.61 29.93
C SER A 107 -38.20 -6.63 29.27
N THR A 108 -38.80 -7.53 30.05
CA THR A 108 -39.80 -8.51 29.58
C THR A 108 -41.21 -7.92 29.45
N THR A 109 -41.40 -6.67 29.87
CA THR A 109 -42.66 -5.92 29.76
C THR A 109 -43.05 -5.69 28.31
N ALA A 110 -44.33 -5.36 28.06
CA ALA A 110 -44.79 -4.95 26.73
C ALA A 110 -43.97 -3.76 26.17
N ALA A 111 -43.66 -2.77 27.01
CA ALA A 111 -42.81 -1.64 26.63
C ALA A 111 -41.38 -2.09 26.28
N GLY A 112 -40.81 -3.03 27.05
CA GLY A 112 -39.51 -3.63 26.76
C GLY A 112 -39.46 -4.33 25.40
N LYS A 113 -40.48 -5.12 25.08
CA LYS A 113 -40.61 -5.78 23.76
C LYS A 113 -40.71 -4.78 22.61
N ILE A 114 -41.47 -3.69 22.79
CA ILE A 114 -41.56 -2.61 21.80
C ILE A 114 -40.19 -1.94 21.62
N ASN A 115 -39.46 -1.66 22.70
CA ASN A 115 -38.11 -1.09 22.62
C ASN A 115 -37.12 -2.04 21.95
N ALA A 116 -37.19 -3.34 22.22
CA ALA A 116 -36.38 -4.35 21.53
C ALA A 116 -36.68 -4.39 20.02
N LEU A 117 -37.95 -4.33 19.62
CA LEU A 117 -38.36 -4.19 18.22
C LEU A 117 -37.75 -2.94 17.56
N ARG A 118 -37.82 -1.78 18.23
CA ARG A 118 -37.26 -0.52 17.71
C ARG A 118 -35.74 -0.57 17.54
N VAL A 119 -35.03 -1.18 18.49
CA VAL A 119 -33.57 -1.40 18.38
C VAL A 119 -33.24 -2.32 17.22
N ALA A 120 -33.97 -3.43 17.06
CA ALA A 120 -33.74 -4.36 15.97
C ALA A 120 -34.03 -3.71 14.60
N ARG A 121 -35.11 -2.91 14.51
CA ARG A 121 -35.42 -2.11 13.32
C ARG A 121 -34.29 -1.15 12.98
N TYR A 122 -33.79 -0.39 13.96
CA TYR A 122 -32.66 0.51 13.75
C TYR A 122 -31.41 -0.22 13.24
N GLU A 123 -31.03 -1.34 13.85
CA GLU A 123 -29.83 -2.08 13.42
C GLU A 123 -29.96 -2.65 12.00
N TRP A 124 -31.16 -3.11 11.61
CA TRP A 124 -31.45 -3.54 10.25
C TRP A 124 -31.34 -2.38 9.25
N LEU A 125 -32.02 -1.25 9.52
CA LEU A 125 -31.95 -0.05 8.67
C LEU A 125 -30.52 0.49 8.58
N ARG A 126 -29.77 0.49 9.69
CA ARG A 126 -28.35 0.86 9.71
C ARG A 126 -27.52 -0.02 8.80
N ALA A 127 -27.71 -1.34 8.84
CA ALA A 127 -26.97 -2.26 7.98
C ALA A 127 -27.29 -2.04 6.49
N LEU A 128 -28.56 -1.79 6.15
CA LEU A 128 -28.95 -1.39 4.79
C LEU A 128 -28.31 -0.06 4.36
N HIS A 129 -28.27 0.94 5.26
CA HIS A 129 -27.62 2.22 5.01
C HIS A 129 -26.15 2.06 4.67
N LEU A 130 -25.41 1.24 5.43
CA LEU A 130 -23.98 1.01 5.22
C LEU A 130 -23.63 0.41 3.85
N VAL A 131 -24.56 -0.31 3.22
CA VAL A 131 -24.37 -0.89 1.88
C VAL A 131 -25.13 -0.14 0.78
N GLY A 132 -25.68 1.05 1.08
CA GLY A 132 -26.43 1.86 0.11
C GLY A 132 -27.72 1.20 -0.37
N GLN A 133 -28.37 0.39 0.47
CA GLN A 133 -29.63 -0.30 0.18
C GLN A 133 -30.79 0.16 1.07
N LEU A 134 -30.66 1.31 1.73
CA LEU A 134 -31.74 1.90 2.51
C LEU A 134 -32.78 2.54 1.58
N SER A 135 -33.66 1.72 1.00
CA SER A 135 -34.69 2.17 0.07
C SER A 135 -36.03 1.44 0.33
N PRO A 136 -37.18 2.06 -0.02
CA PRO A 136 -38.50 1.47 0.20
C PRO A 136 -38.67 0.08 -0.42
N GLU A 137 -38.02 -0.20 -1.55
CA GLU A 137 -38.08 -1.50 -2.24
C GLU A 137 -37.42 -2.62 -1.45
N LYS A 138 -36.45 -2.28 -0.58
CA LYS A 138 -35.73 -3.24 0.27
C LYS A 138 -36.32 -3.34 1.66
N THR A 139 -37.16 -2.41 2.06
CA THR A 139 -37.78 -2.36 3.40
C THR A 139 -39.28 -2.62 3.40
N THR A 140 -39.91 -2.72 2.22
CA THR A 140 -41.30 -3.17 2.07
C THR A 140 -41.34 -4.69 1.93
N ILE A 141 -42.04 -5.35 2.84
CA ILE A 141 -42.14 -6.81 2.94
C ILE A 141 -43.60 -7.21 2.69
N ALA A 142 -43.85 -7.85 1.55
CA ALA A 142 -45.21 -8.20 1.13
C ALA A 142 -45.89 -9.21 2.07
N ASP A 143 -45.13 -10.20 2.56
CA ASP A 143 -45.58 -11.22 3.50
C ASP A 143 -44.50 -11.41 4.58
N PRO A 144 -44.59 -10.68 5.70
CA PRO A 144 -43.59 -10.72 6.76
C PRO A 144 -43.41 -12.09 7.42
N GLU A 145 -44.49 -12.89 7.50
CA GLU A 145 -44.44 -14.21 8.12
C GLU A 145 -43.72 -15.21 7.22
N ARG A 146 -44.05 -15.24 5.93
CA ARG A 146 -43.32 -16.06 4.96
C ARG A 146 -41.84 -15.66 4.90
N ARG A 147 -41.55 -14.35 4.88
CA ARG A 147 -40.18 -13.85 4.85
C ARG A 147 -39.37 -14.26 6.08
N LEU A 148 -39.95 -14.21 7.28
CA LEU A 148 -39.30 -14.67 8.50
C LEU A 148 -38.95 -16.17 8.42
N ASN A 149 -39.91 -17.01 7.97
CA ASN A 149 -39.66 -18.45 7.81
C ASN A 149 -38.55 -18.75 6.79
N GLU A 150 -38.50 -18.03 5.67
CA GLU A 150 -37.43 -18.14 4.67
C GLU A 150 -36.06 -17.80 5.27
N LEU A 151 -35.99 -16.71 6.05
CA LEU A 151 -34.75 -16.29 6.71
C LEU A 151 -34.32 -17.25 7.81
N ASP A 152 -35.26 -17.77 8.60
CA ASP A 152 -34.96 -18.75 9.64
C ASP A 152 -34.38 -20.03 9.05
N GLU A 153 -34.98 -20.56 7.97
CA GLU A 153 -34.44 -21.76 7.33
C GLU A 153 -33.05 -21.50 6.72
N LYS A 154 -32.85 -20.34 6.08
CA LYS A 154 -31.54 -19.96 5.52
C LYS A 154 -30.46 -19.85 6.59
N TRP A 155 -30.76 -19.19 7.71
CA TRP A 155 -29.78 -18.90 8.77
C TRP A 155 -29.64 -20.02 9.82
N LYS A 156 -30.41 -21.09 9.70
CA LYS A 156 -30.36 -22.27 10.58
C LYS A 156 -28.99 -22.97 10.58
N SER A 157 -28.34 -23.06 9.42
CA SER A 157 -27.04 -23.74 9.24
C SER A 157 -25.88 -22.78 8.94
N LEU A 158 -26.15 -21.49 8.87
CA LEU A 158 -25.14 -20.47 8.54
C LEU A 158 -24.68 -19.75 9.81
N VAL A 159 -23.39 -19.44 9.86
CA VAL A 159 -22.82 -18.63 10.94
C VAL A 159 -23.25 -17.17 10.71
N PRO A 160 -23.75 -16.46 11.74
CA PRO A 160 -24.06 -15.04 11.64
C PRO A 160 -22.88 -14.25 11.06
N PRO A 161 -23.11 -13.37 10.07
CA PRO A 161 -22.05 -12.61 9.43
C PRO A 161 -21.45 -11.61 10.42
N LYS A 162 -20.17 -11.29 10.25
CA LYS A 162 -19.53 -10.23 11.02
C LYS A 162 -20.15 -8.87 10.63
N PRO A 163 -20.63 -8.06 11.58
CA PRO A 163 -21.18 -6.74 11.29
C PRO A 163 -20.17 -5.85 10.56
N LEU A 164 -20.65 -5.11 9.57
CA LEU A 164 -19.83 -4.15 8.83
C LEU A 164 -19.65 -2.88 9.68
N ALA A 165 -18.41 -2.45 9.92
CA ALA A 165 -18.18 -1.14 10.53
C ALA A 165 -18.38 -0.06 9.46
N GLY A 166 -18.93 1.10 9.85
CA GLY A 166 -19.25 2.16 8.88
C GLY A 166 -18.05 2.71 8.11
N ALA A 167 -16.86 2.60 8.68
CA ALA A 167 -15.61 3.01 8.04
C ALA A 167 -14.97 1.94 7.16
N ASP A 168 -15.46 0.68 7.18
CA ASP A 168 -14.79 -0.43 6.48
C ASP A 168 -14.70 -0.20 4.96
N ILE A 169 -15.82 0.15 4.30
CA ILE A 169 -15.84 0.39 2.85
C ILE A 169 -15.05 1.66 2.47
N PRO A 170 -15.26 2.84 3.11
CA PRO A 170 -14.46 4.04 2.83
C PRO A 170 -12.96 3.83 3.01
N LEU A 171 -12.55 3.11 4.06
CA LEU A 171 -11.15 2.84 4.34
C LEU A 171 -10.49 2.03 3.21
N GLN A 172 -11.19 1.05 2.62
CA GLN A 172 -10.66 0.30 1.48
C GLN A 172 -10.42 1.20 0.25
N TRP A 173 -11.36 2.12 -0.02
CA TRP A 173 -11.22 3.08 -1.11
C TRP A 173 -10.11 4.10 -0.85
N TRP A 174 -9.79 4.41 0.40
CA TRP A 174 -8.63 5.24 0.76
C TRP A 174 -7.29 4.50 0.57
N GLN A 175 -7.24 3.20 0.85
CA GLN A 175 -6.01 2.41 0.68
C GLN A 175 -5.58 2.33 -0.79
N LEU A 176 -6.53 2.24 -1.71
CA LEU A 176 -6.26 2.14 -3.14
C LEU A 176 -5.36 3.27 -3.70
N PRO A 177 -5.69 4.58 -3.56
CA PRO A 177 -4.83 5.66 -4.05
C PRO A 177 -3.49 5.72 -3.31
N VAL A 178 -3.42 5.33 -2.04
CA VAL A 178 -2.15 5.26 -1.31
C VAL A 178 -1.23 4.21 -1.95
N VAL A 179 -1.74 3.01 -2.17
CA VAL A 179 -0.98 1.90 -2.77
C VAL A 179 -0.57 2.22 -4.21
N LEU A 180 -1.49 2.76 -5.01
CA LEU A 180 -1.20 3.20 -6.37
C LEU A 180 -0.19 4.35 -6.40
N GLY A 181 -0.26 5.29 -5.45
CA GLY A 181 0.71 6.37 -5.31
C GLY A 181 2.12 5.84 -5.06
N VAL A 182 2.26 4.87 -4.15
CA VAL A 182 3.55 4.21 -3.87
C VAL A 182 4.04 3.43 -5.10
N PHE A 183 3.15 2.69 -5.77
CA PHE A 183 3.48 1.99 -7.02
C PHE A 183 4.01 2.95 -8.10
N LEU A 184 3.32 4.06 -8.33
CA LEU A 184 3.74 5.08 -9.30
C LEU A 184 5.08 5.71 -8.91
N ALA A 185 5.32 5.97 -7.63
CA ALA A 185 6.60 6.50 -7.16
C ALA A 185 7.76 5.53 -7.46
N VAL A 186 7.58 4.23 -7.18
CA VAL A 186 8.57 3.19 -7.49
C VAL A 186 8.79 3.05 -9.00
N LEU A 187 7.71 3.09 -9.79
CA LEU A 187 7.77 3.06 -11.24
C LEU A 187 8.55 4.25 -11.80
N VAL A 188 8.26 5.47 -11.33
CA VAL A 188 8.98 6.69 -11.74
C VAL A 188 10.47 6.59 -11.41
N VAL A 189 10.83 6.15 -10.19
CA VAL A 189 12.23 5.93 -9.82
C VAL A 189 12.88 4.93 -10.77
N THR A 190 12.23 3.81 -11.04
CA THR A 190 12.74 2.76 -11.93
C THR A 190 12.95 3.27 -13.37
N VAL A 191 11.99 4.01 -13.91
CA VAL A 191 12.08 4.59 -15.26
C VAL A 191 13.19 5.64 -15.32
N ARG A 192 13.26 6.55 -14.35
CA ARG A 192 14.33 7.57 -14.29
C ARG A 192 15.71 6.92 -14.21
N THR A 193 15.86 5.86 -13.41
CA THR A 193 17.11 5.10 -13.34
C THR A 193 17.45 4.45 -14.68
N LYS A 194 16.49 3.88 -15.41
CA LYS A 194 16.72 3.33 -16.76
C LYS A 194 17.11 4.37 -17.81
N LEU A 195 16.61 5.60 -17.67
CA LEU A 195 16.93 6.69 -18.59
C LEU A 195 18.28 7.37 -18.26
N THR A 196 18.82 7.12 -17.07
CA THR A 196 20.07 7.72 -16.61
C THR A 196 21.24 6.83 -16.98
N VAL A 197 22.10 7.31 -17.86
CA VAL A 197 23.27 6.57 -18.33
C VAL A 197 24.50 7.44 -18.14
N TYR A 198 25.50 6.90 -17.46
CA TYR A 198 26.83 7.50 -17.35
C TYR A 198 27.77 6.77 -18.30
N ARG A 199 28.71 7.51 -18.87
CA ARG A 199 29.76 6.95 -19.73
C ARG A 199 31.12 7.34 -19.21
N TYR A 200 32.09 6.46 -19.33
CA TYR A 200 33.42 6.68 -18.80
C TYR A 200 34.47 6.37 -19.85
N ASP A 201 35.36 7.32 -20.07
CA ASP A 201 36.55 7.13 -20.89
C ASP A 201 37.74 6.83 -19.97
N PRO A 202 38.24 5.57 -19.92
CA PRO A 202 39.33 5.18 -19.03
C PRO A 202 40.67 5.81 -19.45
N ALA A 203 40.87 6.15 -20.72
CA ALA A 203 42.13 6.71 -21.19
C ALA A 203 42.33 8.15 -20.69
N SER A 204 41.26 8.96 -20.74
CA SER A 204 41.28 10.34 -20.26
C SER A 204 40.77 10.50 -18.82
N LYS A 205 40.26 9.41 -18.20
CA LYS A 205 39.60 9.40 -16.90
C LYS A 205 38.52 10.47 -16.81
N THR A 206 37.66 10.48 -17.83
CA THR A 206 36.60 11.48 -18.00
C THR A 206 35.24 10.80 -17.88
N LEU A 207 34.41 11.32 -16.98
CA LEU A 207 33.04 10.90 -16.77
C LEU A 207 32.08 11.79 -17.59
N THR A 208 31.30 11.18 -18.47
CA THR A 208 30.19 11.85 -19.18
C THR A 208 28.90 11.60 -18.43
N LEU A 209 28.29 12.69 -17.96
CA LEU A 209 27.04 12.71 -17.21
C LEU A 209 25.82 12.54 -18.14
N PRO A 210 24.66 12.17 -17.57
CA PRO A 210 23.39 12.27 -18.25
C PRO A 210 23.17 13.70 -18.78
N GLY A 211 22.94 13.84 -20.09
CA GLY A 211 22.88 15.15 -20.77
C GLY A 211 24.17 15.55 -21.51
N GLY A 212 25.22 14.73 -21.45
CA GLY A 212 26.42 14.87 -22.28
C GLY A 212 27.51 15.77 -21.70
N GLN A 213 27.29 16.39 -20.53
CA GLN A 213 28.34 17.11 -19.82
C GLN A 213 29.48 16.16 -19.45
N LYS A 214 30.72 16.57 -19.72
CA LYS A 214 31.93 15.82 -19.35
C LYS A 214 32.58 16.43 -18.11
N VAL A 215 33.13 15.56 -17.27
CA VAL A 215 33.86 15.90 -16.04
C VAL A 215 35.16 15.09 -16.06
N ALA A 216 36.29 15.75 -16.27
CA ALA A 216 37.59 15.12 -16.18
C ALA A 216 38.05 15.06 -14.71
N TYR A 217 38.95 14.12 -14.39
CA TYR A 217 39.50 14.02 -13.03
C TYR A 217 40.20 15.32 -12.56
N THR A 218 40.76 16.11 -13.49
CA THR A 218 41.39 17.41 -13.21
C THR A 218 40.40 18.50 -12.78
N ASP A 219 39.13 18.37 -13.16
CA ASP A 219 38.07 19.32 -12.82
C ASP A 219 37.59 19.17 -11.38
N LEU A 220 37.97 18.07 -10.71
CA LEU A 220 37.58 17.77 -9.34
C LEU A 220 38.40 18.61 -8.35
N LYS A 221 37.69 19.27 -7.45
CA LYS A 221 38.22 19.94 -6.26
C LYS A 221 38.26 18.99 -5.07
N GLU A 222 37.20 18.21 -4.90
CA GLU A 222 36.98 17.31 -3.76
C GLU A 222 35.93 16.25 -4.15
N ILE A 223 36.00 15.07 -3.51
CA ILE A 223 34.93 14.07 -3.53
C ILE A 223 34.37 13.96 -2.11
N ASP A 224 33.17 14.48 -1.89
CA ASP A 224 32.51 14.39 -0.59
C ASP A 224 31.94 12.97 -0.40
N LYS A 225 32.61 12.20 0.45
CA LYS A 225 32.27 10.82 0.82
C LYS A 225 31.43 10.71 2.11
N ARG A 226 30.88 11.79 2.68
CA ARG A 226 30.11 11.75 3.94
C ARG A 226 28.92 10.77 3.90
N GLN A 227 28.34 10.54 2.72
CA GLN A 227 27.22 9.62 2.51
C GLN A 227 27.63 8.29 1.85
N TRP A 228 28.91 7.93 1.83
CA TRP A 228 29.39 6.71 1.15
C TRP A 228 28.77 5.43 1.71
N HIS A 229 28.54 5.37 3.03
CA HIS A 229 27.82 4.26 3.69
C HIS A 229 26.36 4.12 3.24
N LYS A 230 25.76 5.16 2.63
CA LYS A 230 24.45 5.14 1.97
C LYS A 230 24.58 5.00 0.45
N VAL A 231 25.77 4.65 -0.03
CA VAL A 231 26.09 4.37 -1.42
C VAL A 231 25.83 5.62 -2.29
N ARG A 232 26.24 6.79 -1.79
CA ARG A 232 26.15 8.10 -2.43
C ARG A 232 27.43 8.91 -2.19
N CYS A 233 27.80 9.74 -3.15
CA CYS A 233 28.84 10.74 -2.98
C CYS A 233 28.50 12.02 -3.73
N THR A 234 29.24 13.10 -3.50
CA THR A 234 29.11 14.34 -4.26
C THR A 234 30.44 14.72 -4.86
N LEU A 235 30.50 14.87 -6.18
CA LEU A 235 31.68 15.42 -6.85
C LEU A 235 31.63 16.95 -6.73
N VAL A 236 32.61 17.54 -6.08
CA VAL A 236 32.76 18.99 -5.98
C VAL A 236 33.76 19.44 -7.03
N LEU A 237 33.32 20.26 -7.97
CA LEU A 237 34.16 20.74 -9.07
C LEU A 237 34.96 22.00 -8.65
N ASN A 238 36.02 22.30 -9.39
CA ASN A 238 36.84 23.50 -9.18
C ASN A 238 36.04 24.81 -9.30
N ASP A 239 34.96 24.81 -10.10
CA ASP A 239 34.03 25.94 -10.25
C ASP A 239 33.00 26.05 -9.11
N GLY A 240 33.06 25.15 -8.11
CA GLY A 240 32.16 25.12 -6.95
C GLY A 240 30.84 24.37 -7.17
N ARG A 241 30.54 23.89 -8.38
CA ARG A 241 29.35 23.07 -8.62
C ARG A 241 29.46 21.73 -7.87
N GLN A 242 28.32 21.24 -7.41
CA GLN A 242 28.19 19.97 -6.71
C GLN A 242 27.34 19.02 -7.54
N LEU A 243 27.87 17.84 -7.81
CA LEU A 243 27.21 16.82 -8.62
C LEU A 243 26.97 15.57 -7.77
N PRO A 244 25.72 15.35 -7.28
CA PRO A 244 25.41 14.18 -6.49
C PRO A 244 25.40 12.92 -7.35
N MET A 245 26.12 11.90 -6.91
CA MET A 245 26.25 10.60 -7.56
C MET A 245 25.57 9.52 -6.73
N ASP A 246 24.89 8.63 -7.42
CA ASP A 246 24.17 7.50 -6.83
C ASP A 246 24.90 6.21 -7.18
N LEU A 247 25.68 5.71 -6.23
CA LEU A 247 26.55 4.56 -6.45
C LEU A 247 25.76 3.24 -6.36
N LEU A 248 24.55 3.26 -5.77
CA LEU A 248 23.74 2.06 -5.57
C LEU A 248 23.16 1.52 -6.88
N ARG A 249 22.76 2.43 -7.77
CA ARG A 249 21.92 2.10 -8.93
C ARG A 249 22.70 1.93 -10.21
N TYR A 250 23.95 2.38 -10.27
CA TYR A 250 24.75 2.41 -11.50
C TYR A 250 26.09 1.72 -11.28
N VAL A 251 26.30 0.59 -11.94
CA VAL A 251 27.56 -0.17 -11.89
C VAL A 251 28.26 -0.06 -13.25
N PRO A 252 29.57 0.21 -13.32
CA PRO A 252 30.54 0.32 -12.22
C PRO A 252 30.91 1.77 -11.86
N LEU A 253 29.91 2.63 -11.59
CA LEU A 253 30.15 4.08 -11.37
C LEU A 253 31.06 4.36 -10.16
N GLU A 254 30.94 3.57 -9.10
CA GLU A 254 31.78 3.68 -7.90
C GLU A 254 33.27 3.49 -8.24
N GLU A 255 33.59 2.46 -9.01
CA GLU A 255 34.97 2.15 -9.42
C GLU A 255 35.58 3.27 -10.25
N TRP A 256 34.79 3.86 -11.17
CA TRP A 256 35.23 4.99 -11.98
C TRP A 256 35.53 6.24 -11.14
N ILE A 257 34.70 6.52 -10.13
CA ILE A 257 34.90 7.67 -9.24
C ILE A 257 36.16 7.48 -8.39
N LEU A 258 36.39 6.27 -7.87
CA LEU A 258 37.61 5.94 -7.14
C LEU A 258 38.86 6.00 -8.04
N GLU A 259 38.75 5.63 -9.31
CA GLU A 259 39.85 5.76 -10.28
C GLU A 259 40.19 7.24 -10.56
N MET A 260 39.17 8.09 -10.75
CA MET A 260 39.34 9.53 -10.90
C MET A 260 39.95 10.16 -9.64
N GLU A 261 39.50 9.75 -8.46
CA GLU A 261 40.05 10.20 -7.18
C GLU A 261 41.53 9.89 -7.07
N LYS A 262 41.91 8.63 -7.29
CA LYS A 262 43.31 8.18 -7.23
C LYS A 262 44.19 8.93 -8.22
N ALA A 263 43.66 9.29 -9.38
CA ALA A 263 44.37 10.08 -10.38
C ALA A 263 44.54 11.55 -9.96
N ARG A 264 43.55 12.12 -9.28
CA ARG A 264 43.54 13.53 -8.88
C ARG A 264 44.26 13.79 -7.56
N PHE A 265 44.11 12.89 -6.60
CA PHE A 265 44.57 13.02 -5.22
C PHE A 265 45.40 11.79 -4.81
N PRO A 266 46.61 11.59 -5.35
CA PRO A 266 47.42 10.42 -5.01
C PRO A 266 47.81 10.36 -3.51
N GLU A 267 47.96 11.52 -2.88
CA GLU A 267 48.31 11.68 -1.44
C GLU A 267 47.20 11.18 -0.49
N SER A 268 45.91 11.33 -0.86
CA SER A 268 44.80 10.89 -0.01
C SER A 268 44.71 9.36 0.07
N VAL A 269 45.08 8.67 -1.02
CA VAL A 269 45.12 7.21 -1.06
C VAL A 269 46.27 6.68 -0.19
N ALA A 270 47.42 7.35 -0.17
CA ALA A 270 48.57 6.95 0.64
C ALA A 270 48.32 7.09 2.15
N SER A 271 47.50 8.07 2.56
CA SER A 271 47.17 8.31 3.97
C SER A 271 46.16 7.30 4.53
N GLU A 272 45.17 6.86 3.76
CA GLU A 272 44.20 5.82 4.19
C GLU A 272 44.87 4.46 4.47
N VAL A 273 45.93 4.11 3.73
CA VAL A 273 46.69 2.86 3.92
C VAL A 273 47.53 2.88 5.20
N ASN A 274 47.99 4.06 5.63
CA ASN A 274 48.82 4.18 6.84
C ASN A 274 47.98 4.14 8.12
N THR A 275 46.76 4.69 8.13
CA THR A 275 45.86 4.60 9.29
C THR A 275 45.42 3.16 9.56
N THR A 276 45.13 2.36 8.52
CA THR A 276 44.73 0.95 8.71
C THR A 276 45.83 0.06 9.31
N LYS A 277 47.12 0.42 9.14
CA LYS A 277 48.24 -0.34 9.71
C LYS A 277 48.60 0.00 11.15
N THR A 278 48.06 1.09 11.69
CA THR A 278 48.43 1.56 13.05
C THR A 278 47.45 1.08 14.11
N ASP A 279 46.29 0.56 13.69
CA ASP A 279 45.19 0.09 14.56
C ASP A 279 45.10 -1.46 14.65
N GLU A 280 46.07 -2.19 14.07
CA GLU A 280 46.28 -3.65 14.29
C GLU A 280 47.41 -3.88 15.32
#